data_AF-A0A8S9KFV3-F1
#
_entry.id   AF-A0A8S9KFV3-F1
#
_cell.length_a   1.000
_cell.length_b   1.000
_cell.length_c   1.000
_cell.angle_alpha   90.00
_cell.angle_beta   90.00
_cell.angle_gamma   90.00
#
_symmetry.space_group_name_H-M   'P 1'
#
loop_
_entity.id
_entity.type
_entity.pdbx_description
1 polymer ?
#
loop_
_entity_poly.entity_id
_entity_poly.type
_entity_poly.pdbx_seq_one_letter_code
_entity_poly.pdbx_strand_id
1 'polypeptide(L)'
;MAPVYMAFLRFMGDETEARNYNYSLEVGGYGRKLIWEGTPRSVRDSHRKVRDSHDGLIIQRNMALFFSGGDRKELKLRVTGRIWKEQQQSGEGGGGGACIPNLS
;
A
#
# COMPACT_ATOMS: atom_id res chain seq x y z
N MET A 1 0.32 22.49 -10.52
CA MET A 1 0.54 21.10 -10.04
C MET A 1 0.36 20.16 -11.22
N ALA A 2 1.36 19.32 -11.54
CA ALA A 2 1.24 18.39 -12.67
C ALA A 2 0.20 17.30 -12.37
N PRO A 3 -0.53 16.80 -13.38
CA PRO A 3 -1.49 15.72 -13.17
C PRO A 3 -0.78 14.46 -12.67
N VAL A 4 -1.27 13.94 -11.54
CA VAL A 4 -0.85 12.68 -10.94
C VAL A 4 -2.04 11.73 -10.89
N TYR A 5 -1.78 10.45 -11.11
CA TYR A 5 -2.74 9.38 -10.86
C TYR A 5 -2.38 8.71 -9.55
N MET A 6 -3.39 8.25 -8.83
CA MET A 6 -3.21 7.52 -7.57
C MET A 6 -4.04 6.25 -7.60
N ALA A 7 -3.46 5.16 -7.11
CA ALA A 7 -4.15 3.91 -6.81
C ALA A 7 -3.90 3.52 -5.36
N PHE A 8 -4.94 3.09 -4.66
CA PHE A 8 -4.88 2.67 -3.27
C PHE A 8 -5.97 1.63 -3.00
N LEU A 9 -5.80 0.86 -1.93
CA LEU A 9 -6.80 -0.09 -1.45
C LEU A 9 -7.39 0.39 -0.13
N ARG A 10 -8.70 0.20 0.04
CA ARG A 10 -9.39 0.40 1.30
C ARG A 10 -10.01 -0.91 1.78
N PHE A 11 -9.85 -1.17 3.07
CA PHE A 11 -10.41 -2.32 3.76
C PHE A 11 -11.86 -2.04 4.15
N MET A 12 -12.75 -3.00 3.86
CA MET A 12 -14.16 -2.94 4.24
C MET A 12 -14.33 -3.36 5.70
N GLY A 13 -13.98 -2.47 6.63
CA GLY A 13 -14.07 -2.69 8.06
C GLY A 13 -13.49 -1.50 8.82
N ASP A 14 -13.17 -1.67 10.10
CA ASP A 14 -12.54 -0.60 10.88
C ASP A 14 -11.01 -0.57 10.75
N GLU A 15 -10.36 0.39 11.42
CA GLU A 15 -8.91 0.55 11.38
C GLU A 15 -8.17 -0.60 12.08
N THR A 16 -8.74 -1.13 13.16
CA THR A 16 -8.14 -2.22 13.95
C THR A 16 -8.08 -3.50 13.13
N GLU A 17 -9.16 -3.82 12.41
CA GLU A 17 -9.22 -4.96 11.51
C GLU A 17 -8.27 -4.78 10.31
N ALA A 18 -8.26 -3.57 9.73
CA ALA A 18 -7.45 -3.26 8.56
C ALA A 18 -5.94 -3.43 8.79
N ARG A 19 -5.46 -3.16 10.02
CA ARG A 19 -4.06 -3.36 10.44
C ARG A 19 -3.57 -4.79 10.35
N ASN A 20 -4.47 -5.77 10.27
CA ASN A 20 -4.09 -7.17 10.11
C ASN A 20 -3.80 -7.54 8.65
N TYR A 21 -3.98 -6.60 7.71
CA TYR A 21 -3.77 -6.83 6.30
C TYR A 21 -2.68 -5.92 5.77
N ASN A 22 -1.97 -6.41 4.78
CA ASN A 22 -1.07 -5.64 3.95
C ASN A 22 -1.45 -5.83 2.49
N TYR A 23 -1.08 -4.85 1.68
CA TYR A 23 -1.22 -4.93 0.25
C TYR A 23 0.00 -4.37 -0.46
N SER A 24 0.20 -4.82 -1.69
CA SER A 24 1.11 -4.21 -2.63
C SER A 24 0.38 -3.86 -3.92
N LEU A 25 0.73 -2.72 -4.52
CA LEU A 25 0.32 -2.31 -5.85
C LEU A 25 1.57 -2.09 -6.69
N GLU A 26 1.58 -2.62 -7.90
CA GLU A 26 2.65 -2.50 -8.87
C GLU A 26 2.09 -1.92 -10.17
N VAL A 27 2.82 -0.96 -10.74
CA VAL A 27 2.66 -0.49 -12.12
C VAL A 27 4.01 -0.50 -12.80
N GLY A 28 4.08 -0.93 -14.06
CA GLY A 28 5.35 -1.04 -14.74
C GLY A 28 5.25 -1.54 -16.17
N GLY A 29 6.39 -1.50 -16.84
CA GLY A 29 6.58 -1.90 -18.23
C GLY A 29 8.03 -1.66 -18.65
N TYR A 30 8.47 -2.30 -19.74
CA TYR A 30 9.82 -2.11 -20.30
C TYR A 30 10.96 -2.33 -19.29
N GLY A 31 10.81 -3.33 -18.40
CA GLY A 31 11.82 -3.66 -17.38
C GLY A 31 11.88 -2.67 -16.20
N ARG A 32 10.97 -1.70 -16.12
CA ARG A 32 10.85 -0.76 -14.98
C ARG A 32 9.52 -0.93 -14.29
N LYS A 33 9.49 -0.75 -12.97
CA LYS A 33 8.27 -0.79 -12.17
C LYS A 33 8.32 0.14 -10.97
N LEU A 34 7.15 0.58 -10.54
CA LEU A 34 6.90 1.24 -9.28
C LEU A 34 6.05 0.29 -8.44
N ILE A 35 6.46 0.07 -7.19
CA ILE A 35 5.73 -0.72 -6.21
C ILE A 35 5.40 0.17 -5.03
N TRP A 36 4.17 0.10 -4.55
CA TRP A 36 3.73 0.62 -3.27
C TRP A 36 3.33 -0.55 -2.38
N GLU A 37 3.76 -0.55 -1.12
CA GLU A 37 3.32 -1.51 -0.12
C GLU A 37 2.85 -0.78 1.13
N GLY A 38 1.81 -1.29 1.77
CA GLY A 38 1.32 -0.73 3.02
C GLY A 38 0.09 -1.43 3.57
N THR A 39 -0.42 -0.90 4.67
CA THR A 39 -1.68 -1.33 5.29
C THR A 39 -2.86 -0.63 4.62
N PRO A 40 -3.94 -1.33 4.22
CA PRO A 40 -5.09 -0.68 3.63
C PRO A 40 -5.79 0.22 4.66
N ARG A 41 -6.24 1.40 4.24
CA ARG A 41 -7.06 2.27 5.10
C ARG A 41 -8.47 1.69 5.26
N SER A 42 -9.11 1.93 6.40
CA SER A 42 -10.55 1.62 6.56
C SER A 42 -11.39 2.36 5.51
N VAL A 43 -12.47 1.75 5.03
CA VAL A 43 -13.47 2.40 4.18
C VAL A 43 -14.16 3.59 4.88
N ARG A 44 -14.13 3.62 6.22
CA ARG A 44 -14.63 4.72 7.05
C ARG A 44 -13.77 5.98 6.90
N ASP A 45 -12.50 5.85 6.48
CA ASP A 45 -11.69 7.00 6.08
C ASP A 45 -12.13 7.52 4.70
N SER A 46 -12.24 8.84 4.58
CA SER A 46 -12.56 9.49 3.30
C SER A 46 -11.42 9.32 2.29
N HIS A 47 -11.76 9.20 1.01
CA HIS A 47 -10.75 9.16 -0.06
C HIS A 47 -9.90 10.45 -0.12
N ARG A 48 -10.40 11.58 0.42
CA ARG A 48 -9.64 12.84 0.51
C ARG A 48 -8.48 12.72 1.48
N LYS A 49 -8.70 12.10 2.64
CA LYS A 49 -7.65 11.85 3.64
C LYS A 49 -6.51 11.01 3.05
N VAL A 50 -6.85 9.94 2.32
CA VAL A 50 -5.86 9.09 1.62
C VAL A 50 -5.05 9.90 0.60
N ARG A 51 -5.74 10.72 -0.21
CA ARG A 51 -5.10 11.59 -1.21
C ARG A 51 -4.15 12.60 -0.55
N ASP A 52 -4.61 13.30 0.48
CA ASP A 52 -3.87 14.40 1.10
C ASP A 52 -2.66 13.89 1.90
N SER A 53 -2.74 12.68 2.46
CA SER A 53 -1.61 12.02 3.13
C SER A 53 -0.67 11.27 2.18
N HIS A 54 -0.93 11.28 0.87
CA HIS A 54 -0.14 10.56 -0.13
C HIS A 54 0.01 9.05 0.17
N ASP A 55 -1.05 8.44 0.73
CA ASP A 55 -1.02 7.07 1.23
C ASP A 55 -1.52 6.08 0.16
N GLY A 56 -0.71 5.92 -0.87
CA GLY A 56 -1.00 5.06 -2.00
C GLY A 56 0.05 5.17 -3.10
N LEU A 57 -0.10 4.32 -4.12
CA LEU A 57 0.74 4.36 -5.31
C LEU A 57 0.44 5.63 -6.10
N ILE A 58 1.40 6.56 -6.14
CA ILE A 58 1.31 7.79 -6.94
C ILE A 58 2.21 7.67 -8.16
N ILE A 59 1.66 8.02 -9.33
CA ILE A 59 2.40 8.05 -10.59
C ILE A 59 2.09 9.32 -11.37
N GLN A 60 3.13 10.00 -11.84
CA GLN A 60 2.96 11.17 -12.70
C GLN A 60 2.40 10.78 -14.05
N ARG A 61 1.59 11.66 -14.67
CA ARG A 61 0.96 11.40 -15.97
C ARG A 61 1.93 10.89 -17.04
N ASN A 62 3.12 11.49 -17.14
CA ASN A 62 4.10 11.09 -18.16
C ASN A 62 4.61 9.66 -17.95
N MET A 63 4.81 9.24 -16.69
CA MET A 63 5.17 7.85 -16.39
C MET A 63 4.01 6.89 -16.65
N ALA A 64 2.78 7.28 -16.30
CA ALA A 64 1.61 6.47 -16.51
C ALA A 64 1.33 6.23 -18.02
N LEU A 65 1.52 7.26 -18.84
CA LEU A 65 1.45 7.16 -20.30
C LEU A 65 2.60 6.34 -20.88
N PHE A 66 3.81 6.44 -20.31
CA PHE A 66 4.93 5.59 -20.70
C PHE A 66 4.62 4.10 -20.45
N PHE A 67 4.08 3.76 -19.29
CA PHE A 67 3.70 2.37 -18.97
C PHE A 67 2.42 1.87 -19.66
N SER A 68 1.58 2.76 -20.18
CA SER A 68 0.36 2.37 -20.90
C SER A 68 0.65 1.70 -22.26
N GLY A 69 1.83 1.95 -22.85
CA GLY A 69 2.15 1.52 -24.21
C GLY A 69 1.31 2.24 -25.27
N GLY A 70 1.84 2.41 -26.48
CA GLY A 70 1.14 3.11 -27.58
C GLY A 70 1.57 4.57 -27.76
N ASP A 71 0.65 5.42 -28.26
CA ASP A 71 0.94 6.78 -28.74
C ASP A 71 1.01 7.85 -27.63
N ARG A 72 0.95 7.43 -26.36
CA ARG A 72 0.95 8.30 -25.16
C ARG A 72 -0.23 9.28 -25.11
N LYS A 73 -1.35 9.01 -25.79
CA LYS A 73 -2.57 9.83 -25.68
C LYS A 73 -3.62 9.19 -24.76
N GLU A 74 -3.80 7.88 -24.86
CA GLU A 74 -4.72 7.12 -24.00
C GLU A 74 -4.01 6.53 -22.77
N LEU A 75 -4.69 6.57 -21.62
CA LEU A 75 -4.22 5.93 -20.39
C LEU A 75 -4.75 4.49 -20.33
N LYS A 76 -3.87 3.52 -20.62
CA LYS A 76 -4.14 2.07 -20.55
C LYS A 76 -3.22 1.41 -19.51
N LEU A 77 -3.16 2.00 -18.32
CA LEU A 77 -2.26 1.55 -17.26
C LEU A 77 -2.81 0.27 -16.59
N ARG A 78 -1.99 -0.80 -16.57
CA ARG A 78 -2.28 -1.99 -15.77
C ARG A 78 -1.71 -1.82 -14.37
N VAL A 79 -2.58 -1.92 -13.36
CA VAL A 79 -2.20 -2.03 -11.95
C VAL A 79 -2.35 -3.49 -11.54
N THR A 80 -1.30 -4.08 -10.98
CA THR A 80 -1.35 -5.42 -10.39
C THR A 80 -1.13 -5.30 -8.89
N GLY A 81 -1.70 -6.20 -8.09
CA GLY A 81 -1.50 -6.14 -6.65
C GLY A 81 -1.65 -7.47 -5.96
N ARG A 82 -1.18 -7.52 -4.72
CA ARG A 82 -1.34 -8.64 -3.79
C ARG A 82 -1.93 -8.12 -2.49
N ILE A 83 -2.76 -8.92 -1.85
CA ILE A 83 -3.28 -8.67 -0.49
C ILE A 83 -2.96 -9.90 0.34
N TRP A 84 -2.49 -9.69 1.57
CA TRP A 84 -2.24 -10.77 2.52
C TRP A 84 -2.61 -10.33 3.93
N LYS A 85 -2.94 -11.31 4.78
CA LYS A 85 -3.18 -11.10 6.21
C LYS A 85 -1.91 -11.45 6.97
N GLU A 86 -1.45 -10.58 7.84
CA GLU A 86 -0.43 -10.95 8.82
C GLU A 86 -1.05 -11.89 9.85
N GLN A 87 -0.41 -13.02 10.07
CA GLN A 87 -0.74 -13.84 11.23
C GLN A 87 -0.24 -13.07 12.45
N GLN A 88 -1.15 -12.56 13.27
CA GLN A 88 -0.80 -12.22 14.65
C GLN A 88 -0.20 -13.50 15.24
N GLN A 89 1.09 -13.46 15.57
CA GLN A 89 1.63 -14.42 16.52
C GLN A 89 0.80 -14.24 17.77
N SER A 90 -0.10 -15.19 18.02
CA SER A 90 -0.77 -15.37 19.30
C SER A 90 0.30 -15.69 20.33
N GLY A 91 0.99 -14.65 20.79
CA GLY A 91 1.91 -14.68 21.91
C GLY A 91 1.12 -14.67 23.22
N GLU A 92 0.28 -15.68 23.41
CA GLU A 92 -0.24 -16.06 24.72
C GLU A 92 -0.04 -17.58 24.86
N GLY A 93 1.11 -17.95 25.42
CA GLY A 93 1.41 -19.34 25.80
C GLY A 93 2.90 -19.73 25.70
N GLY A 94 3.75 -19.18 26.58
CA GLY A 94 5.13 -19.67 26.74
C GLY A 94 5.99 -18.70 27.53
N GLY A 95 6.14 -18.94 28.83
CA GLY A 95 6.66 -17.99 29.80
C GLY A 95 8.17 -17.68 29.73
N GLY A 96 8.55 -16.64 30.48
CA GLY A 96 9.89 -16.49 31.04
C GLY A 96 10.87 -15.68 30.21
N GLY A 97 10.80 -14.37 30.35
CA GLY A 97 11.85 -13.45 29.88
C GLY A 97 11.88 -12.21 30.74
N ALA A 98 12.10 -12.38 32.05
CA ALA A 98 12.36 -11.26 32.94
C ALA A 98 13.58 -10.48 32.44
N CYS A 99 13.39 -9.18 32.20
CA CYS A 99 14.48 -8.25 31.96
C CYS A 99 15.34 -8.20 33.23
N ILE A 100 16.51 -8.83 33.20
CA ILE A 100 17.53 -8.65 34.24
C ILE A 100 18.18 -7.28 33.97
N PRO A 101 18.12 -6.31 34.88
CA PRO A 101 18.94 -5.12 34.73
C PRO A 101 20.39 -5.49 35.06
N ASN A 102 21.30 -5.19 34.14
CA ASN A 102 22.74 -5.28 34.36
C ASN A 102 23.12 -4.36 35.54
N LEU A 103 23.70 -4.93 36.59
CA LEU A 103 24.45 -4.18 37.60
C LEU A 103 25.94 -4.53 37.43
N SER A 104 26.76 -3.48 37.44
CA SER A 104 28.22 -3.48 37.24
C SER A 104 28.98 -4.36 38.22
#